data_AF-W6KV08-F1
#
_entry.id   AF-W6KV08-F1
#
_cell.length_a   1.000
_cell.length_b   1.000
_cell.length_c   1.000
_cell.angle_alpha   90.00
_cell.angle_beta   90.00
_cell.angle_gamma   90.00
#
_symmetry.space_group_name_H-M   'P 1'
#
loop_
_entity.id
_entity.type
_entity.pdbx_description
1 polymer ?
#
loop_
_entity_poly.entity_id
_entity_poly.type
_entity_poly.pdbx_seq_one_letter_code
_entity_poly.pdbx_strand_id
1 'polypeptide(L)'
;MGEAYAVFGLTFSILGIIHLALFGFMFDHNDISFALVSSESGWDASEKAKVCYRGAIIYTFTMILSLILVLYFKYAKPANRLVRETELV
;
A
#
# COMPACT_ATOMS: atom_id res chain seq x y z
N MET A 1 -15.88 -10.24 8.84
CA MET A 1 -14.90 -10.62 7.81
C MET A 1 -14.38 -9.41 7.02
N GLY A 2 -15.23 -8.55 6.44
CA GLY A 2 -14.78 -7.38 5.64
C GLY A 2 -13.81 -6.41 6.34
N GLU A 3 -14.00 -6.12 7.63
CA GLU A 3 -13.11 -5.25 8.41
C GLU A 3 -11.67 -5.80 8.51
N ALA A 4 -11.52 -7.10 8.78
CA ALA A 4 -10.21 -7.73 8.88
C ALA A 4 -9.44 -7.68 7.56
N TYR A 5 -10.11 -7.86 6.42
CA TYR A 5 -9.50 -7.72 5.09
C TYR A 5 -9.11 -6.27 4.79
N ALA A 6 -9.89 -5.28 5.23
CA ALA A 6 -9.56 -3.88 5.06
C ALA A 6 -8.33 -3.48 5.89
N VAL A 7 -8.23 -3.97 7.13
CA VAL A 7 -7.05 -3.77 7.98
C VAL A 7 -5.82 -4.48 7.39
N PHE A 8 -5.97 -5.72 6.92
CA PHE A 8 -4.89 -6.45 6.25
C PHE A 8 -4.39 -5.71 5.00
N GLY A 9 -5.30 -5.25 4.15
CA GLY A 9 -4.96 -4.47 2.95
C GLY A 9 -4.23 -3.17 3.28
N LEU A 10 -4.64 -2.49 4.37
CA LEU A 10 -3.96 -1.29 4.87
C LEU A 10 -2.52 -1.60 5.28
N THR A 11 -2.32 -2.60 6.14
CA THR A 11 -1.00 -2.99 6.64
C THR A 11 -0.08 -3.45 5.50
N PHE A 12 -0.60 -4.29 4.60
CA PHE A 12 0.17 -4.77 3.45
C PHE A 12 0.56 -3.61 2.52
N SER A 13 -0.32 -2.63 2.31
CA SER A 13 -0.01 -1.47 1.50
C SER A 13 1.07 -0.59 2.12
N ILE A 14 1.04 -0.38 3.43
CA ILE A 14 2.09 0.36 4.14
C ILE A 14 3.45 -0.33 3.98
N LEU A 15 3.49 -1.66 4.19
CA LEU A 15 4.72 -2.43 4.02
C LEU A 15 5.22 -2.37 2.56
N GLY A 16 4.31 -2.50 1.58
CA GLY A 16 4.65 -2.38 0.17
C GLY A 16 5.23 -1.02 -0.20
N ILE A 17 4.65 0.08 0.30
CA ILE A 17 5.17 1.45 0.08
C ILE A 17 6.58 1.58 0.65
N ILE A 18 6.79 1.18 1.92
CA ILE A 18 8.10 1.28 2.57
C ILE A 18 9.14 0.47 1.79
N HIS A 19 8.80 -0.77 1.43
CA HIS A 19 9.72 -1.67 0.74
C HIS A 19 10.12 -1.11 -0.64
N LEU A 20 9.15 -0.64 -1.41
CA LEU A 20 9.38 -0.09 -2.74
C LEU A 20 10.08 1.27 -2.71
N ALA A 21 9.78 2.12 -1.72
CA ALA A 21 10.47 3.40 -1.56
C ALA A 21 11.94 3.19 -1.18
N LEU A 22 12.22 2.26 -0.26
CA LEU A 22 13.59 1.90 0.10
C LEU A 22 14.36 1.32 -1.09
N PHE A 23 13.76 0.40 -1.84
CA PHE A 23 14.43 -0.19 -3.00
C PHE A 23 14.64 0.84 -4.10
N GLY A 24 13.64 1.71 -4.35
CA GLY A 24 13.79 2.83 -5.28
C GLY A 24 14.95 3.75 -4.91
N PHE A 25 15.08 4.07 -3.61
CA PHE A 25 16.18 4.88 -3.10
C PHE A 25 17.55 4.21 -3.29
N MET A 26 17.66 2.91 -2.97
CA MET A 26 18.90 2.14 -3.12
C MET A 26 19.33 1.99 -4.59
N PHE A 27 18.38 1.78 -5.50
CA PHE A 27 18.64 1.77 -6.93
C PHE A 27 19.08 3.14 -7.46
N ASP A 28 18.46 4.23 -6.98
CA ASP A 28 18.78 5.59 -7.41
C ASP A 28 20.19 6.03 -6.95
N HIS A 29 20.61 5.58 -5.75
CA HIS A 29 21.93 5.89 -5.18
C HIS A 29 23.04 4.92 -5.60
N ASN A 30 22.73 3.91 -6.43
CA ASN A 30 23.68 2.86 -6.83
C ASN A 30 24.39 2.21 -5.63
N ASP A 31 23.64 1.87 -4.57
CA ASP A 31 24.21 1.15 -3.43
C ASP A 31 24.86 -0.15 -3.90
N ILE A 32 26.02 -0.50 -3.32
CA ILE A 32 26.95 -1.54 -3.83
C ILE A 32 26.24 -2.87 -4.14
N SER A 33 25.32 -3.29 -3.27
CA SER A 33 24.55 -4.54 -3.47
C SER A 33 23.59 -4.47 -4.65
N PHE A 34 22.96 -3.33 -4.90
CA PHE A 34 22.04 -3.14 -6.01
C PHE A 34 22.76 -2.82 -7.32
N ALA A 35 23.90 -2.11 -7.26
CA ALA A 35 24.78 -1.91 -8.41
C ALA A 35 25.34 -3.25 -8.93
N LEU A 36 25.74 -4.15 -8.03
CA LEU A 36 26.19 -5.50 -8.39
C LEU A 36 25.08 -6.30 -9.08
N VAL A 37 23.90 -6.38 -8.47
CA VAL A 37 22.73 -7.07 -9.06
C VAL A 37 22.32 -6.45 -10.39
N SER A 38 22.35 -5.11 -10.49
CA SER A 38 22.05 -4.41 -11.75
C SER A 38 23.04 -4.77 -12.84
N SER A 39 24.34 -4.85 -12.52
CA SER A 39 25.39 -5.26 -13.46
C SER A 39 25.26 -6.73 -13.86
N GLU A 40 25.00 -7.64 -12.92
CA GLU A 40 24.82 -9.07 -13.20
C GLU A 40 23.55 -9.35 -14.03
N SER A 41 22.50 -8.56 -13.79
CA SER A 41 21.20 -8.72 -14.44
C SER A 41 21.05 -7.91 -15.74
N GLY A 42 22.03 -7.05 -16.06
CA GLY A 42 21.97 -6.12 -17.19
C GLY A 42 20.86 -5.07 -17.08
N TRP A 43 20.50 -4.67 -15.86
CA TRP A 43 19.45 -3.68 -15.62
C TRP A 43 20.00 -2.26 -15.59
N ASP A 44 19.19 -1.30 -16.03
CA ASP A 44 19.40 0.11 -15.71
C ASP A 44 18.82 0.41 -14.31
N ALA A 45 19.69 0.70 -13.36
CA ALA A 45 19.32 1.01 -11.98
C ALA A 45 18.40 2.23 -11.89
N SER A 46 18.59 3.26 -12.74
CA SER A 46 17.73 4.45 -12.76
C SER A 46 16.33 4.11 -13.24
N GLU A 47 16.21 3.22 -14.23
CA GLU A 47 14.91 2.74 -14.70
C GLU A 47 14.21 1.89 -13.63
N LYS A 48 14.95 1.01 -12.94
CA LYS A 48 14.39 0.20 -11.84
C LYS A 48 13.94 1.06 -10.67
N ALA A 49 14.69 2.10 -10.31
CA ALA A 49 14.28 3.06 -9.29
C ALA A 49 12.93 3.71 -9.63
N LYS A 50 12.74 4.16 -10.87
CA LYS A 50 11.47 4.71 -11.35
C LYS A 50 10.32 3.70 -11.26
N VAL A 51 10.58 2.43 -11.60
CA VAL A 51 9.58 1.36 -11.48
C VAL A 51 9.20 1.13 -10.01
N CYS A 52 10.17 1.11 -9.10
CA CYS A 52 9.91 1.00 -7.66
C CYS A 52 9.04 2.17 -7.15
N TYR A 53 9.37 3.41 -7.50
CA TYR A 53 8.56 4.57 -7.11
C TYR A 53 7.15 4.54 -7.70
N ARG A 54 6.98 4.13 -8.97
CA ARG A 54 5.65 3.92 -9.57
C ARG A 54 4.86 2.84 -8.82
N GLY A 55 5.51 1.75 -8.42
CA GLY A 55 4.90 0.72 -7.59
C GLY A 55 4.44 1.28 -6.23
N ALA A 56 5.26 2.09 -5.56
CA ALA A 56 4.91 2.72 -4.29
C ALA A 56 3.68 3.65 -4.41
N ILE A 57 3.56 4.37 -5.53
CA ILE A 57 2.38 5.18 -5.85
C ILE A 57 1.13 4.30 -5.96
N ILE A 58 1.21 3.16 -6.65
CA ILE A 58 0.08 2.21 -6.76
C ILE A 58 -0.36 1.72 -5.38
N TYR A 59 0.59 1.31 -4.53
CA TYR A 59 0.26 0.89 -3.17
C TYR A 59 -0.32 2.02 -2.32
N THR A 60 0.04 3.27 -2.58
CA THR A 60 -0.58 4.43 -1.92
C THR A 60 -2.07 4.53 -2.25
N PHE A 61 -2.46 4.32 -3.51
CA PHE A 61 -3.88 4.27 -3.88
C PHE A 61 -4.61 3.11 -3.19
N THR A 62 -4.00 1.92 -3.15
CA THR A 62 -4.57 0.77 -2.45
C THR A 62 -4.73 1.05 -0.95
N MET A 63 -3.75 1.69 -0.32
CA MET A 63 -3.79 2.10 1.08
C MET A 63 -4.97 3.03 1.35
N ILE A 64 -5.19 4.05 0.50
CA ILE A 64 -6.31 4.99 0.64
C ILE A 64 -7.65 4.26 0.56
N LEU A 65 -7.81 3.34 -0.40
CA LEU A 65 -9.04 2.55 -0.53
C LEU A 65 -9.27 1.66 0.70
N SER A 66 -8.23 0.98 1.19
CA SER A 66 -8.31 0.18 2.41
C SER A 66 -8.66 1.05 3.63
N LEU A 67 -8.10 2.25 3.74
CA LEU A 67 -8.40 3.19 4.82
C LEU A 67 -9.87 3.61 4.79
N ILE A 68 -10.41 3.98 3.62
CA ILE A 68 -11.82 4.32 3.46
C ILE A 68 -12.71 3.15 3.89
N LEU A 69 -12.37 1.92 3.50
CA LEU A 69 -13.11 0.73 3.91
C LEU A 69 -13.06 0.50 5.43
N VAL A 70 -11.91 0.69 6.07
CA VAL A 70 -11.78 0.62 7.54
C VAL A 70 -12.67 1.66 8.20
N LEU A 71 -12.64 2.91 7.74
CA LEU A 71 -13.48 4.00 8.27
C LEU A 71 -14.97 3.71 8.07
N TYR A 72 -15.35 3.18 6.92
CA TYR A 72 -16.73 2.77 6.63
C TYR A 72 -17.20 1.68 7.60
N PHE A 73 -16.40 0.63 7.82
CA PHE A 73 -16.77 -0.44 8.75
C PHE A 73 -16.80 0.04 10.20
N LYS A 74 -15.89 0.94 10.59
CA LYS A 74 -15.79 1.46 11.95
C LYS A 74 -16.91 2.45 12.30
N TYR A 75 -17.30 3.33 11.38
CA TYR A 75 -18.20 4.44 11.67
C TYR A 75 -19.58 4.32 11.00
N ALA A 76 -19.63 3.96 9.71
CA ALA A 76 -20.88 3.99 8.95
C ALA A 76 -21.75 2.74 9.20
N LYS A 77 -21.13 1.55 9.30
CA LYS A 77 -21.86 0.30 9.55
C LYS A 77 -22.63 0.28 10.88
N PRO A 78 -22.06 0.68 12.04
CA PRO A 78 -22.82 0.71 13.29
C PRO A 78 -23.91 1.79 13.30
N ALA A 79 -23.66 2.97 12.69
CA ALA A 79 -24.65 4.04 12.59
C ALA A 79 -25.89 3.60 11.79
N ASN A 80 -25.68 2.98 10.62
CA ASN A 80 -26.78 2.49 9.78
C ASN A 80 -27.57 1.35 10.46
N ARG A 81 -26.91 0.54 11.31
CA ARG A 81 -27.60 -0.51 12.07
C ARG A 81 -28.53 0.08 13.13
N LEU A 82 -28.07 1.08 13.87
CA LEU A 82 -28.87 1.75 14.90
C LEU A 82 -30.10 2.44 14.31
N VAL A 83 -29.93 3.19 13.21
CA VAL A 83 -31.05 3.85 12.51
C VAL A 83 -32.10 2.83 12.05
N ARG A 84 -31.66 1.70 11.48
CA ARG A 84 -32.56 0.66 11.00
C ARG A 84 -33.30 -0.07 12.12
N GLU A 85 -32.70 -0.23 13.29
CA GLU A 85 -33.38 -0.81 14.47
C GLU A 85 -34.43 0.17 15.03
N THR A 86 -34.21 1.49 14.95
CA THR A 86 -35.19 2.50 15.37
C THR A 86 -36.34 2.73 14.39
N GLU A 87 -36.18 2.44 13.10
CA GLU A 87 -37.27 2.55 12.10
C GLU A 87 -38.26 1.36 12.14
N LEU A 88 -37.91 0.26 12.82
CA LEU A 88 -38.74 -0.95 12.92
C LEU A 88 -39.57 -1.01 14.23
N VAL A 89 -39.52 0.03 15.05
CA VAL A 89 -40.30 0.20 16.30
C VAL A 89 -41.34 1.31 16.10
#